data_AF-A0A401GL94-F1
#
_entry.id   AF-A0A401GL94-F1
#
_cell.length_a   1.000
_cell.length_b   1.000
_cell.length_c   1.000
_cell.angle_alpha   90.00
_cell.angle_beta   90.00
_cell.angle_gamma   90.00
#
_symmetry.space_group_name_H-M   'P 1'
#
loop_
_entity.id
_entity.type
_entity.pdbx_description
1 polymer ?
#
loop_
_entity_poly.entity_id
_entity_poly.type
_entity_poly.pdbx_seq_one_letter_code
_entity_poly.pdbx_strand_id
1 'polypeptide(L)'
;MWNNYPALAFFRHLLSLHDLEQVVVDYSCTPPSTSDKDILDFAASWPKLRKFSLHHDSIGRPPTLQTVVTFVRLCPGLTELILAEVDASFLPTPCTSSPSSRARCNCWIYATLFD
;
A
#
# COMPACT_ATOMS: atom_id res chain seq x y z
N MET A 1 -15.66 -8.10 3.00
CA MET A 1 -16.47 -7.93 4.23
C MET A 1 -15.67 -7.02 5.15
N TRP A 2 -16.07 -5.75 5.29
CA TRP A 2 -15.31 -4.66 5.94
C TRP A 2 -15.55 -4.56 7.46
N ASN A 3 -15.66 -5.70 8.16
CA ASN A 3 -16.44 -5.74 9.42
C ASN A 3 -15.64 -5.68 10.73
N ASN A 4 -14.34 -5.32 10.76
CA ASN A 4 -13.61 -5.29 12.05
C ASN A 4 -12.67 -4.10 12.31
N TYR A 5 -12.58 -3.08 11.43
CA TYR A 5 -11.68 -1.94 11.67
C TYR A 5 -12.38 -0.59 11.45
N PRO A 6 -12.65 0.20 12.51
CA PRO A 6 -13.36 1.48 12.39
C PRO A 6 -12.60 2.52 11.55
N ALA A 7 -11.27 2.44 11.46
CA ALA A 7 -10.48 3.33 10.61
C ALA A 7 -10.74 3.12 9.11
N LEU A 8 -11.06 1.90 8.66
CA LEU A 8 -11.43 1.64 7.26
C LEU A 8 -12.83 2.17 6.90
N ALA A 9 -13.71 2.35 7.89
CA ALA A 9 -15.03 2.93 7.65
C ALA A 9 -14.97 4.40 7.22
N PHE A 10 -13.92 5.13 7.61
CA PHE A 10 -13.66 6.49 7.14
C PHE A 10 -13.47 6.53 5.62
N PHE A 11 -12.66 5.61 5.08
CA PHE A 11 -12.38 5.55 3.65
C PHE A 11 -13.63 5.29 2.81
N ARG A 12 -14.67 4.61 3.34
CA ARG A 12 -15.92 4.36 2.58
C ARG A 12 -16.53 5.62 1.98
N HIS A 13 -16.49 6.73 2.71
CA HIS A 13 -17.03 7.99 2.21
C HIS A 13 -16.11 8.59 1.14
N LEU A 14 -14.80 8.44 1.31
CA LEU A 14 -13.80 8.90 0.34
C LEU A 14 -13.79 8.08 -0.95
N LEU A 15 -14.24 6.83 -0.94
CA LEU A 15 -14.34 6.01 -2.16
C LEU A 15 -15.29 6.62 -3.21
N SER A 16 -16.22 7.47 -2.79
CA SER A 16 -17.12 8.18 -3.72
C SER A 16 -16.44 9.34 -4.48
N LEU A 17 -15.26 9.77 -4.05
CA LEU A 17 -14.52 10.90 -4.62
C LEU A 17 -13.58 10.43 -5.73
N HIS A 18 -14.12 10.19 -6.92
CA HIS A 18 -13.37 9.64 -8.06
C HIS A 18 -12.27 10.55 -8.63
N ASP A 19 -12.30 11.84 -8.29
CA ASP A 19 -11.33 12.83 -8.74
C ASP A 19 -10.19 13.09 -7.74
N LEU A 20 -10.02 12.21 -6.74
CA LEU A 20 -8.91 12.29 -5.79
C LEU A 20 -7.56 12.09 -6.49
N GLU A 21 -6.69 13.09 -6.37
CA GLU A 21 -5.32 13.03 -6.89
C GLU A 21 -4.29 12.66 -5.81
N GLN A 22 -4.57 12.95 -4.54
CA GLN A 22 -3.62 12.72 -3.46
C GLN A 22 -4.34 12.20 -2.22
N VAL A 23 -3.83 11.08 -1.70
CA VAL A 23 -4.28 10.50 -0.43
C VAL A 23 -3.05 10.17 0.39
N VAL A 24 -2.93 10.82 1.55
CA VAL A 24 -1.86 10.57 2.53
C VAL A 24 -2.54 10.31 3.86
N VAL A 25 -2.32 9.13 4.41
CA VAL A 25 -2.92 8.74 5.68
C VAL A 25 -1.83 8.34 6.66
N ASP A 26 -1.63 9.23 7.62
CA ASP A 26 -0.71 9.06 8.73
C ASP A 26 -1.49 8.72 9.99
N TYR A 27 -1.07 7.62 10.64
CA TYR A 27 -1.66 7.19 11.90
C TYR A 27 -0.74 7.58 13.05
N SER A 28 -1.27 8.34 14.02
CA SER A 28 -0.56 8.63 15.27
C SER A 28 -0.60 7.48 16.28
N CYS A 29 -1.30 6.38 15.94
CA CYS A 29 -1.55 5.20 16.77
C CYS A 29 -1.39 3.93 15.92
N THR A 30 -1.72 2.75 16.48
CA THR A 30 -1.68 1.48 15.73
C THR A 30 -2.46 1.59 14.42
N PRO A 31 -1.82 1.42 13.26
CA PRO A 31 -2.51 1.52 11.99
C PRO A 31 -3.55 0.40 11.85
N PRO A 32 -4.60 0.58 11.04
CA PRO A 32 -5.52 -0.51 10.75
C PRO A 32 -4.83 -1.59 9.91
N SER A 33 -5.24 -2.84 10.13
CA SER A 33 -4.95 -3.91 9.18
C SER A 33 -5.67 -3.61 7.87
N THR A 34 -4.91 -3.53 6.79
CA THR A 34 -5.43 -3.27 5.45
C THR A 34 -5.15 -4.49 4.59
N SER A 35 -6.18 -5.06 3.97
CA SER A 35 -6.02 -6.21 3.09
C SER A 35 -5.71 -5.78 1.65
N ASP A 36 -5.17 -6.70 0.84
CA ASP A 36 -5.00 -6.50 -0.60
C ASP A 36 -6.29 -6.05 -1.28
N LYS A 37 -7.43 -6.61 -0.86
CA LYS A 37 -8.74 -6.21 -1.38
C LYS A 37 -9.04 -4.74 -1.10
N ASP A 38 -8.75 -4.27 0.10
CA ASP A 38 -9.05 -2.89 0.47
C ASP A 38 -8.19 -1.90 -0.34
N ILE A 39 -6.92 -2.25 -0.55
CA ILE A 39 -5.98 -1.48 -1.38
C ILE A 39 -6.43 -1.43 -2.85
N LEU A 40 -6.92 -2.55 -3.39
CA LEU A 40 -7.47 -2.57 -4.75
C LEU A 40 -8.79 -1.81 -4.86
N ASP A 41 -9.64 -1.87 -3.84
CA ASP A 41 -10.87 -1.09 -3.79
C ASP A 41 -10.57 0.42 -3.75
N PHE A 42 -9.45 0.85 -3.13
CA PHE A 42 -8.94 2.23 -3.20
C PHE A 42 -8.51 2.62 -4.61
N ALA A 43 -7.67 1.81 -5.25
CA ALA A 43 -7.17 2.08 -6.60
C ALA A 43 -8.30 2.18 -7.63
N ALA A 44 -9.27 1.26 -7.55
CA ALA A 44 -10.43 1.25 -8.44
C ALA A 44 -11.33 2.47 -8.23
N SER A 45 -11.38 3.00 -7.01
CA SER A 45 -12.20 4.18 -6.68
C SER A 45 -11.53 5.49 -7.11
N TRP A 46 -10.20 5.55 -7.18
CA TRP A 46 -9.44 6.78 -7.45
C TRP A 46 -8.53 6.64 -8.67
N PRO A 47 -9.08 6.52 -9.90
CA PRO A 47 -8.28 6.31 -11.11
C PRO A 47 -7.36 7.50 -11.46
N LYS A 48 -7.64 8.70 -10.94
CA LYS A 48 -6.83 9.92 -11.14
C LYS A 48 -5.74 10.12 -10.08
N LEU A 49 -5.55 9.14 -9.19
CA LEU A 49 -4.61 9.24 -8.10
C LEU A 49 -3.17 9.37 -8.61
N ARG A 50 -2.47 10.39 -8.11
CA ARG A 50 -1.07 10.70 -8.40
C ARG A 50 -0.16 10.35 -7.23
N LYS A 51 -0.66 10.51 -6.01
CA LYS A 51 0.07 10.20 -4.78
C LYS A 51 -0.79 9.37 -3.83
N PHE A 52 -0.27 8.22 -3.41
CA PHE A 52 -0.87 7.39 -2.37
C PHE A 52 0.17 7.09 -1.29
N SER A 53 -0.13 7.41 -0.03
CA SER A 53 0.65 6.98 1.12
C SER A 53 -0.25 6.35 2.16
N LEU A 54 0.02 5.10 2.50
CA LEU A 54 -0.69 4.36 3.53
C LEU A 54 0.28 3.60 4.43
N HIS A 55 0.40 4.09 5.66
CA HIS A 55 1.05 3.34 6.73
C HIS A 55 0.07 2.28 7.28
N HIS A 56 0.36 1.00 7.08
CA HIS A 56 -0.46 -0.11 7.60
C HIS A 56 0.29 -0.87 8.70
N ASP A 57 -0.44 -1.65 9.49
CA ASP A 57 0.15 -2.40 10.60
C ASP A 57 0.99 -3.57 10.09
N SER A 58 2.25 -3.62 10.55
CA SER A 58 3.21 -4.71 10.28
C SER A 58 2.83 -6.04 10.96
N ILE A 59 1.84 -6.06 11.85
CA ILE A 59 1.34 -7.29 12.49
C ILE A 59 0.45 -8.10 11.51
N GLY A 60 -0.14 -7.43 10.53
CA GLY A 60 -0.93 -8.07 9.47
C GLY A 60 -0.09 -8.67 8.35
N ARG A 61 -0.76 -9.26 7.34
CA ARG A 61 -0.08 -9.65 6.09
C ARG A 61 0.11 -8.38 5.23
N PRO A 62 1.35 -8.02 4.85
CA PRO A 62 1.57 -6.87 3.99
C PRO A 62 1.01 -7.12 2.58
N PRO A 63 0.68 -6.05 1.83
CA PRO A 63 0.20 -6.16 0.48
C PRO A 63 1.18 -6.90 -0.42
N THR A 64 0.67 -7.76 -1.28
CA THR A 64 1.52 -8.47 -2.25
C THR A 64 2.04 -7.53 -3.33
N LEU A 65 3.20 -7.87 -3.92
CA LEU A 65 3.71 -7.15 -5.09
C LEU A 65 2.71 -7.15 -6.26
N GLN A 66 1.93 -8.22 -6.42
CA GLN A 66 0.87 -8.29 -7.43
C GLN A 66 -0.22 -7.24 -7.19
N THR A 67 -0.58 -7.01 -5.93
CA THR A 67 -1.51 -5.94 -5.54
C THR A 67 -0.95 -4.57 -5.88
N VAL A 68 0.35 -4.33 -5.61
CA VAL A 68 1.03 -3.08 -6.00
C VAL A 68 0.99 -2.87 -7.52
N VAL A 69 1.32 -3.89 -8.31
CA VAL A 69 1.28 -3.79 -9.78
C VAL A 69 -0.13 -3.51 -10.28
N THR A 70 -1.14 -4.16 -9.69
CA THR A 70 -2.53 -3.95 -10.06
C THR A 70 -3.00 -2.55 -9.67
N PHE A 71 -2.57 -2.03 -8.52
CA PHE A 71 -2.83 -0.67 -8.07
C PHE A 71 -2.33 0.37 -9.10
N VAL A 72 -1.08 0.25 -9.53
CA VAL A 72 -0.48 1.16 -10.52
C VAL A 72 -1.22 1.11 -11.86
N ARG A 73 -1.72 -0.07 -12.27
CA ARG A 73 -2.52 -0.20 -13.51
C ARG A 73 -3.86 0.50 -13.45
N LEU A 74 -4.48 0.57 -12.27
CA LEU A 74 -5.76 1.23 -12.06
C LEU A 74 -5.62 2.75 -11.96
N CYS A 75 -4.44 3.23 -11.56
CA CYS A 75 -4.11 4.65 -11.42
C CYS A 75 -2.98 5.03 -12.40
N PRO A 76 -3.24 5.22 -13.69
CA PRO A 76 -2.20 5.45 -14.69
C PRO A 76 -1.41 6.76 -14.49
N GLY A 77 -1.94 7.72 -13.73
CA GLY A 77 -1.27 8.97 -13.38
C GLY A 77 -0.43 8.90 -12.10
N LEU A 78 -0.29 7.71 -11.49
CA LEU A 78 0.37 7.54 -10.20
C LEU A 78 1.88 7.78 -10.31
N THR A 79 2.35 8.82 -9.64
CA THR A 79 3.76 9.20 -9.57
C THR A 79 4.44 8.72 -8.30
N GLU A 80 3.66 8.52 -7.23
CA GLU A 80 4.18 8.17 -5.91
C GLU A 80 3.25 7.19 -5.19
N LEU A 81 3.81 6.03 -4.84
CA LEU A 81 3.15 5.00 -4.02
C LEU A 81 4.03 4.66 -2.83
N ILE A 82 3.54 4.95 -1.63
CA ILE A 82 4.21 4.67 -0.36
C ILE A 82 3.35 3.70 0.44
N LEU A 83 3.93 2.54 0.73
CA LEU A 83 3.38 1.51 1.60
C LEU A 83 4.43 1.17 2.67
N ALA A 84 4.00 0.93 3.91
CA ALA A 84 4.91 0.62 5.00
C ALA A 84 5.75 -0.66 4.75
N GLU A 85 5.11 -1.72 4.26
CA GLU A 85 5.73 -3.01 3.92
C GLU A 85 5.06 -3.60 2.66
N VAL A 86 5.76 -4.46 1.92
CA VAL A 86 5.23 -5.20 0.75
C VAL A 86 5.75 -6.63 0.79
N ASP A 87 4.87 -7.60 0.57
CA ASP A 87 5.26 -9.01 0.43
C ASP A 87 5.89 -9.24 -0.96
N ALA A 88 7.22 -9.32 -0.97
CA ALA A 88 8.03 -9.57 -2.15
C ALA A 88 8.59 -11.01 -2.20
N SER A 89 8.03 -11.96 -1.44
CA SER A 89 8.52 -13.34 -1.38
C SER A 89 8.50 -14.08 -2.73
N PHE A 90 7.78 -13.54 -3.72
CA PHE A 90 7.67 -14.07 -5.07
C PHE A 90 8.76 -13.59 -6.03
N LEU A 91 9.59 -12.62 -5.62
CA LEU A 91 10.75 -12.25 -6.42
C LEU A 91 11.79 -13.37 -6.34
N PRO A 92 12.34 -13.83 -7.48
CA PRO A 92 13.48 -14.74 -7.44
C PRO A 92 14.60 -14.00 -6.69
N THR A 93 14.93 -14.47 -5.49
CA THR A 93 15.95 -13.86 -4.65
C THR A 93 17.25 -13.78 -5.44
N PRO A 94 17.91 -12.61 -5.57
CA PRO A 94 19.31 -12.62 -5.92
C PRO A 94 20.05 -13.33 -4.80
N CYS A 95 20.65 -14.48 -5.12
CA CYS A 95 21.52 -15.21 -4.22
C CYS A 95 22.57 -14.25 -3.64
N THR A 96 22.78 -14.25 -2.32
CA THR A 96 24.02 -14.76 -1.70
C THR A 96 24.03 -14.38 -0.21
N SER A 97 24.29 -15.40 0.60
CA SER A 97 24.43 -15.49 2.05
C SER A 97 25.11 -14.34 2.79
N SER A 98 24.51 -13.93 3.92
CA SER A 98 25.26 -13.74 5.17
C SER A 98 24.35 -14.01 6.39
N PRO A 99 24.74 -14.88 7.33
CA PRO A 99 23.98 -15.13 8.54
C PRO A 99 24.46 -14.17 9.63
N SER A 100 23.83 -13.01 9.78
CA SER A 100 23.83 -12.30 11.07
C SER A 100 22.89 -11.10 11.07
N SER A 101 22.17 -11.01 12.18
CA SER A 101 21.24 -9.95 12.60
C SER A 101 19.86 -9.96 11.95
N ARG A 102 18.83 -10.05 12.81
CA ARG A 102 17.46 -9.60 12.54
C ARG A 102 17.50 -8.09 12.26
N ALA A 103 17.99 -7.71 11.10
CA ALA A 103 17.71 -6.40 10.57
C ALA A 103 16.26 -6.46 10.08
N ARG A 104 15.35 -5.87 10.87
CA ARG A 104 14.12 -5.32 10.30
C ARG A 104 14.59 -4.23 9.34
N CYS A 105 14.85 -4.62 8.09
CA CYS A 105 15.01 -3.65 7.02
C CYS A 105 13.65 -2.98 6.88
N ASN A 106 13.49 -1.80 7.49
CA ASN A 106 12.44 -0.87 7.11
C ASN A 106 12.79 -0.38 5.71
N CYS A 107 12.56 -1.22 4.69
CA CYS A 107 12.63 -0.82 3.30
C CYS A 107 11.37 -0.05 3.01
N TRP A 108 11.44 1.27 3.17
CA TRP A 108 10.49 2.17 2.56
C TRP A 108 10.63 1.97 1.05
N ILE A 109 9.72 1.23 0.43
CA ILE A 109 9.70 1.12 -1.03
C ILE A 109 9.10 2.42 -1.54
N TYR A 110 9.98 3.38 -1.86
CA TYR A 110 9.61 4.53 -2.66
C TYR A 110 9.48 4.07 -4.11
N ALA A 111 8.26 3.81 -4.58
CA ALA A 111 8.00 3.71 -6.00
C ALA A 111 7.78 5.12 -6.53
N THR A 112 8.88 5.79 -6.89
CA THR A 112 8.84 6.99 -7.74
C THR A 112 8.90 6.54 -9.19
N LEU A 113 7.77 6.58 -9.89
CA LEU A 113 7.73 6.46 -11.35
C LEU A 113 8.17 7.80 -11.93
N PHE A 114 9.43 7.88 -12.36
CA PHE A 114 9.90 8.96 -13.22
C PHE A 114 9.49 8.65 -14.67
N ASP A 115 8.90 9.64 -15.33
CA ASP A 115 8.65 9.66 -16.78
C ASP A 115 9.98 9.66 -17.56
#